data_AF-K0ID10-F1
#
_entry.id   AF-K0ID10-F1
#
_cell.length_a   1.000
_cell.length_b   1.000
_cell.length_c   1.000
_cell.angle_alpha   90.00
_cell.angle_beta   90.00
_cell.angle_gamma   90.00
#
_symmetry.space_group_name_H-M   'P 1'
#
loop_
_entity.id
_entity.type
_entity.pdbx_description
1 polymer ?
#
loop_
_entity_poly.entity_id
_entity_poly.type
_entity_poly.pdbx_seq_one_letter_code
_entity_poly.pdbx_strand_id
1 'polypeptide(L)'
;MLKPLRRAHRRVSRRQLGSSNYDKARHMLARLYERINSNSNNNRRRDFLHKLSSYYSSRYDLIFLEKLRVMNMTKNHRLLARKILDASWSLLLKICCYSTRLITSWR
;
A
#
# COMPACT_ATOMS: atom_id res chain seq x y z
N MET A 1 6.58 2.77 -8.27
CA MET A 1 7.56 2.84 -7.16
C MET A 1 8.50 1.63 -7.00
N LEU A 2 8.16 0.41 -7.46
CA LEU A 2 9.05 -0.76 -7.34
C LEU A 2 10.22 -0.80 -8.32
N LYS A 3 10.15 -0.02 -9.41
CA LYS A 3 11.18 -0.01 -10.46
C LYS A 3 12.54 0.53 -9.96
N PRO A 4 12.63 1.66 -9.21
CA PRO A 4 13.89 2.14 -8.63
C PRO A 4 14.54 1.15 -7.65
N LEU A 5 13.75 0.59 -6.71
CA LEU A 5 14.25 -0.35 -5.71
C LEU A 5 14.77 -1.64 -6.36
N ARG A 6 14.02 -2.18 -7.33
CA ARG A 6 14.45 -3.35 -8.11
C ARG A 6 15.73 -3.10 -8.90
N ARG A 7 15.90 -1.90 -9.46
CA ARG A 7 17.13 -1.49 -10.17
C ARG A 7 18.31 -1.38 -9.21
N ALA A 8 18.11 -0.83 -8.00
CA ALA A 8 19.15 -0.74 -6.98
C ALA A 8 19.61 -2.13 -6.51
N HIS A 9 18.67 -3.05 -6.24
CA HIS A 9 18.97 -4.45 -5.93
C HIS A 9 19.76 -5.16 -7.03
N ARG A 10 19.34 -5.01 -8.30
CA ARG A 10 20.09 -5.56 -9.44
C ARG A 10 21.51 -4.98 -9.54
N ARG A 11 21.71 -3.70 -9.23
CA ARG A 11 23.06 -3.12 -9.22
C ARG A 11 23.92 -3.73 -8.14
N VAL A 12 23.41 -3.91 -6.92
CA VAL A 12 24.17 -4.53 -5.82
C VAL A 12 24.53 -5.97 -6.16
N SER A 13 23.58 -6.76 -6.67
CA SER A 13 23.79 -8.16 -7.03
C SER A 13 24.80 -8.37 -8.16
N ARG A 14 24.96 -7.42 -9.08
CA ARG A 14 25.92 -7.50 -10.20
C ARG A 14 27.33 -7.00 -9.84
N ARG A 15 27.52 -6.43 -8.65
CA ARG A 15 28.83 -5.90 -8.22
C ARG A 15 29.57 -6.96 -7.42
N GLN A 16 30.88 -7.03 -7.63
CA GLN A 16 31.74 -7.96 -6.90
C GLN A 16 31.78 -7.60 -5.42
N LEU A 17 31.55 -8.60 -4.58
CA LEU A 17 31.54 -8.48 -3.12
C LEU A 17 32.91 -7.98 -2.64
N GLY A 18 32.94 -6.97 -1.76
CA GLY A 18 34.17 -6.37 -1.25
C GLY A 18 34.82 -5.31 -2.14
N SER A 19 34.27 -5.03 -3.33
CA SER A 19 34.74 -3.90 -4.14
C SER A 19 34.22 -2.55 -3.62
N SER A 20 35.00 -1.48 -3.76
CA SER A 20 34.56 -0.11 -3.42
C SER A 20 33.24 0.28 -4.11
N ASN A 21 33.01 -0.23 -5.32
CA ASN A 21 31.78 -0.01 -6.07
C ASN A 21 30.57 -0.78 -5.51
N TYR A 22 30.79 -1.93 -4.86
CA TYR A 22 29.75 -2.64 -4.13
C TYR A 22 29.29 -1.84 -2.90
N ASP A 23 30.23 -1.30 -2.13
CA ASP A 23 29.90 -0.51 -0.94
C ASP A 23 29.13 0.76 -1.30
N LYS A 24 29.54 1.47 -2.37
CA LYS A 24 28.79 2.63 -2.88
C LYS A 24 27.35 2.24 -3.28
N ALA A 25 27.16 1.10 -3.93
CA ALA A 25 25.84 0.62 -4.32
C ALA A 25 24.98 0.22 -3.11
N ARG A 26 25.59 -0.40 -2.09
CA ARG A 26 24.94 -0.77 -0.82
C ARG A 26 24.47 0.46 -0.04
N HIS A 27 25.31 1.49 0.08
CA HIS A 27 24.94 2.75 0.71
C HIS A 27 23.79 3.46 -0.02
N MET A 28 23.80 3.46 -1.36
CA MET A 28 22.68 4.00 -2.14
C MET A 28 21.37 3.22 -1.92
N LEU A 29 21.44 1.89 -1.80
CA LEU A 29 20.28 1.06 -1.49
C LEU A 29 19.72 1.38 -0.09
N ALA A 30 20.59 1.54 0.91
CA ALA A 30 20.20 1.92 2.27
C ALA A 30 19.51 3.28 2.31
N ARG A 31 20.09 4.32 1.68
CA ARG A 31 19.46 5.65 1.56
C ARG A 31 18.11 5.60 0.85
N LEU A 32 17.96 4.72 -0.15
CA LEU A 32 16.69 4.54 -0.84
C LEU A 32 15.63 3.92 0.09
N TYR A 33 16.02 2.95 0.93
CA TYR A 33 15.13 2.39 1.96
C TYR A 33 14.74 3.42 3.01
N GLU A 34 15.68 4.21 3.51
CA GLU A 34 15.39 5.32 4.43
C GLU A 34 14.42 6.32 3.81
N ARG A 35 14.64 6.72 2.54
CA ARG A 35 13.70 7.59 1.81
C ARG A 35 12.32 6.97 1.65
N ILE A 36 12.22 5.67 1.36
CA ILE A 36 10.93 4.98 1.18
C ILE A 36 10.19 4.90 2.51
N ASN A 37 10.89 4.56 3.59
CA ASN A 37 10.34 4.48 4.93
C ASN A 37 9.91 5.87 5.44
N SER A 38 10.73 6.89 5.22
CA SER A 38 10.44 8.26 5.67
C SER A 38 9.34 8.93 4.85
N ASN A 39 9.31 8.70 3.54
CA ASN A 39 8.38 9.44 2.68
C ASN A 39 7.03 8.74 2.47
N SER A 40 6.98 7.41 2.27
CA SER A 40 6.31 7.05 1.02
C SER A 40 5.09 6.17 1.04
N ASN A 41 5.09 5.04 1.74
CA ASN A 41 4.03 4.08 1.43
C ASN A 41 2.81 4.18 2.34
N ASN A 42 3.01 4.21 3.65
CA ASN A 42 1.88 4.25 4.59
C ASN A 42 1.22 5.62 4.66
N ASN A 43 1.98 6.72 4.72
CA ASN A 43 1.38 8.06 4.80
C ASN A 43 0.63 8.41 3.51
N ARG A 44 1.22 8.23 2.32
CA ARG A 44 0.51 8.51 1.06
C ARG A 44 -0.72 7.62 0.86
N ARG A 45 -0.67 6.35 1.27
CA ARG A 45 -1.84 5.46 1.21
C ARG A 45 -2.92 5.91 2.19
N ARG A 46 -2.55 6.24 3.43
CA ARG A 46 -3.48 6.76 4.43
C ARG A 46 -4.10 8.08 3.96
N ASP A 47 -3.30 9.01 3.44
CA ASP A 47 -3.76 10.28 2.92
C ASP A 47 -4.74 10.10 1.75
N PHE A 48 -4.43 9.17 0.83
CA PHE A 48 -5.32 8.83 -0.27
C PHE A 48 -6.65 8.25 0.25
N LEU A 49 -6.59 7.33 1.20
CA LEU A 49 -7.79 6.73 1.80
C LEU A 49 -8.61 7.74 2.61
N HIS A 50 -7.96 8.65 3.33
CA HIS A 50 -8.62 9.75 4.04
C HIS A 50 -9.31 10.71 3.06
N LYS A 51 -8.66 11.05 1.94
CA LYS A 51 -9.28 11.88 0.90
C LYS A 51 -10.49 11.18 0.27
N LEU A 52 -10.37 9.88 -0.01
CA LEU A 52 -11.49 9.09 -0.52
C LEU A 52 -12.64 9.01 0.48
N SER A 53 -12.36 8.71 1.75
CA SER A 53 -13.41 8.61 2.77
C SER A 53 -14.13 9.93 2.95
N SER A 54 -13.40 11.06 2.98
CA SER A 54 -14.00 12.39 3.07
C SER A 54 -14.82 12.74 1.82
N TYR A 55 -14.37 12.30 0.64
CA TYR A 55 -15.12 12.48 -0.60
C TYR A 55 -16.44 11.70 -0.59
N TYR A 56 -16.42 10.42 -0.23
CA TYR A 56 -17.63 9.61 -0.19
C TYR A 56 -18.57 10.02 0.94
N SER A 57 -18.04 10.33 2.13
CA SER A 57 -18.84 10.75 3.29
C SER A 57 -19.53 12.09 3.09
N SER A 58 -18.99 12.98 2.25
CA SER A 58 -19.62 14.28 1.97
C SER A 58 -20.65 14.23 0.85
N ARG A 59 -20.68 13.14 0.06
CA ARG A 59 -21.50 13.03 -1.15
C ARG A 59 -22.59 11.96 -1.09
N TYR A 60 -22.44 10.98 -0.21
CA TYR A 60 -23.40 9.89 -0.04
C TYR A 60 -23.77 9.76 1.43
N ASP A 61 -25.07 9.83 1.72
CA ASP A 61 -25.60 9.64 3.07
C ASP A 61 -25.59 8.16 3.50
N LEU A 62 -25.60 7.24 2.52
CA LEU A 62 -25.59 5.78 2.70
C LEU A 62 -24.59 5.12 1.74
N ILE A 63 -23.65 4.37 2.30
CA ILE A 63 -22.65 3.61 1.54
C ILE A 63 -22.88 2.13 1.82
N PHE A 64 -23.36 1.39 0.82
CA PHE A 64 -23.50 -0.06 0.90
C PHE A 64 -22.18 -0.72 0.48
N LEU A 65 -21.58 -1.47 1.40
CA LEU A 65 -20.36 -2.22 1.15
C LEU A 65 -20.70 -3.70 1.20
N GLU A 66 -20.57 -4.38 0.06
CA GLU A 66 -20.68 -5.83 0.03
C GLU A 66 -19.58 -6.46 0.88
N LYS A 67 -19.93 -7.53 1.62
CA LYS A 67 -19.02 -8.31 2.44
C LYS A 67 -18.13 -9.20 1.55
N LEU A 68 -17.26 -8.58 0.75
CA LEU A 68 -16.27 -9.28 -0.05
C LEU A 68 -15.23 -9.94 0.87
N ARG A 69 -15.14 -11.27 0.80
CA ARG A 69 -14.11 -12.05 1.51
C ARG A 69 -12.75 -11.83 0.85
N VAL A 70 -12.08 -10.75 1.23
CA VAL A 70 -10.76 -10.34 0.70
C VAL A 70 -9.75 -11.49 0.73
N MET A 71 -9.79 -12.35 1.75
CA MET A 71 -8.91 -13.53 1.88
C MET A 71 -9.07 -14.56 0.75
N ASN A 72 -10.26 -14.70 0.17
CA ASN A 72 -10.47 -15.62 -0.95
C ASN A 72 -10.01 -14.99 -2.27
N MET A 73 -10.07 -13.66 -2.40
CA MET A 73 -9.65 -12.97 -3.62
C MET A 73 -8.13 -12.83 -3.72
N THR A 74 -7.42 -12.83 -2.59
CA THR A 74 -5.95 -12.81 -2.56
C THR A 74 -5.31 -14.16 -2.89
N LYS A 75 -6.07 -15.27 -2.83
CA LYS A 75 -5.59 -16.61 -3.23
C LYS A 75 -5.36 -16.73 -4.74
N ASN A 76 -6.02 -15.92 -5.56
CA ASN A 76 -5.74 -15.82 -7.00
C ASN A 76 -4.48 -14.96 -7.24
N HIS A 77 -3.32 -15.57 -7.00
CA HIS A 77 -1.98 -14.94 -7.03
C HIS A 77 -1.55 -14.42 -8.40
N ARG A 78 -2.25 -14.78 -9.49
CA ARG A 78 -1.76 -14.56 -10.85
C ARG A 78 -1.75 -13.09 -11.27
N LEU A 79 -2.77 -12.30 -10.91
CA LEU A 79 -2.88 -10.87 -11.33
C LEU A 79 -3.62 -9.97 -10.31
N LEU A 80 -4.62 -10.49 -9.61
CA LEU A 80 -5.55 -9.69 -8.82
C LEU A 80 -5.08 -9.46 -7.37
N ALA A 81 -4.39 -10.44 -6.77
CA ALA A 81 -3.95 -10.35 -5.38
C ALA A 81 -3.13 -9.09 -5.07
N ARG A 82 -2.20 -8.72 -5.96
CA ARG A 82 -1.36 -7.51 -5.81
C ARG A 82 -2.19 -6.22 -5.80
N LYS A 83 -3.16 -6.13 -6.71
CA LYS A 83 -4.02 -4.95 -6.88
C LYS A 83 -4.99 -4.78 -5.71
N ILE A 84 -5.55 -5.89 -5.24
CA ILE A 84 -6.47 -5.93 -4.09
C ILE A 84 -5.74 -5.53 -2.80
N LEU A 85 -4.51 -6.05 -2.61
CA LEU A 85 -3.67 -5.67 -1.47
C LEU A 85 -3.23 -4.20 -1.54
N ASP A 86 -2.89 -3.70 -2.72
CA ASP A 86 -2.56 -2.27 -2.90
C ASP A 86 -3.77 -1.35 -2.64
N ALA A 87 -4.99 -1.80 -2.93
CA ALA A 87 -6.22 -1.04 -2.69
C ALA A 87 -6.57 -0.88 -1.19
N SER A 88 -5.99 -1.68 -0.30
CA SER A 88 -6.13 -1.53 1.16
C SER A 88 -7.60 -1.44 1.65
N TRP A 89 -8.49 -2.24 1.08
CA TRP A 89 -9.93 -2.25 1.36
C TRP A 89 -10.29 -2.32 2.85
N SER A 90 -9.54 -3.10 3.65
CA SER A 90 -9.77 -3.23 5.09
C SER A 90 -9.54 -1.92 5.86
N LEU A 91 -8.62 -1.08 5.39
CA LEU A 91 -8.32 0.21 6.01
C LEU A 91 -9.38 1.25 5.63
N LEU A 92 -9.87 1.22 4.39
CA LEU A 92 -11.00 2.04 3.94
C LEU A 92 -12.25 1.76 4.77
N LEU A 93 -12.58 0.47 4.97
CA LEU A 93 -13.71 0.05 5.80
C LEU A 93 -13.61 0.60 7.23
N LYS A 94 -12.42 0.54 7.84
CA LYS A 94 -12.19 1.09 9.19
C LYS A 94 -12.39 2.61 9.25
N ILE A 95 -11.91 3.35 8.25
CA ILE A 95 -12.02 4.81 8.21
C ILE A 95 -13.48 5.23 7.99
N CYS A 96 -14.20 4.60 7.05
CA CYS A 96 -15.62 4.86 6.83
C CYS A 96 -16.46 4.52 8.08
N CYS A 97 -16.22 3.37 8.72
CA CYS A 97 -16.87 2.97 9.96
C CYS A 97 -16.68 3.97 11.11
N TYR A 98 -15.56 4.67 11.14
CA TYR A 98 -15.30 5.71 12.13
C TYR A 98 -16.05 7.01 11.82
N SER A 99 -16.08 7.41 10.54
CA SER A 99 -16.70 8.66 10.11
C SER A 99 -18.22 8.60 9.96
N THR A 100 -18.79 7.41 9.76
CA THR A 100 -20.24 7.21 9.64
C THR A 100 -20.72 6.35 10.81
N ARG A 101 -21.77 6.80 11.50
CA ARG A 101 -22.45 6.05 12.58
C ARG A 101 -23.07 4.80 11.96
N LEU A 102 -22.32 3.71 11.88
CA LEU A 102 -22.78 2.51 11.21
C LEU A 102 -24.01 1.94 11.93
N ILE A 103 -25.14 1.94 11.21
CA ILE A 103 -26.25 1.03 11.45
C ILE A 103 -25.74 -0.36 11.04
N THR A 104 -24.89 -0.98 11.87
CA THR A 104 -24.57 -2.40 11.74
C THR A 104 -25.65 -3.21 12.42
N SER A 105 -26.85 -3.19 11.85
CA SER A 105 -27.89 -4.17 12.13
C SER A 105 -28.71 -4.36 10.87
N TRP A 106 -28.24 -5.26 10.02
CA TRP A 106 -29.11 -5.96 9.07
C TRP A 106 -29.09 -7.42 9.48
N ARG A 107 -30.16 -7.78 10.19
CA ARG A 107 -30.67 -9.15 10.27
C ARG A 107 -31.18 -9.57 8.89
#